data_AF-A0A179V1L8-F1
#
_entry.id   AF-A0A179V1L8-F1
#
_cell.length_a   1.000
_cell.length_b   1.000
_cell.length_c   1.000
_cell.angle_alpha   90.00
_cell.angle_beta   90.00
_cell.angle_gamma   90.00
#
_symmetry.space_group_name_H-M   'P 1'
#
loop_
_entity.id
_entity.type
_entity.pdbx_description
1 polymer ?
#
loop_
_entity_poly.entity_id
_entity_poly.type
_entity_poly.pdbx_seq_one_letter_code
_entity_poly.pdbx_strand_id
1 'polypeptide(L)'
;MTSSLHIHSTALPTTHTHRQLLQSLVQQLSNEDCHIVSSLIHARLHVDILGCLPLELAAGIASYLAPWDIFRYRSVSKRWNEVLSSPSVCSSSFYTYFPEQQQLLLFDTSNPDWPCQFRQVTKRRLALVTGRPYSKSVFPHKKHKAQTRASTHLVSYHDGMVAHDLGARKIRLLSVVDGPIAAYQTENRECFLEVALSCTAVAAVTIEGYCHVWNYKTEDEGSFRLPSKAIRLVLDEDAVAVQVGIHPTVIITWDLRSRQSREIKHDASVLLHIFLSARDSSLVLVHSTDDEDGAPQNCNVDKDFSGIVGTRYLLQGAIPALQGVTTYLKLPPNEPKITHNTVNVFGNHDRCVIAFGQPVMDEDDSCRRDPWVYDRRKRYILVILHPGKHQHKQQLQLPRRPYTTLYHDPIPQFMGYSLPTSAATTCPDVIYYRDDIDLGLTVANYLPGTSSTGATFAGSEIEDILTDEYVMAEKGSLLIDGNFFMGGDDRFLVIVDECGVHVWCFDEDIALYGEDVQGYRRIRKWRAEERTRRREREPELESEVAWNEKSATMKFKQKLLAIGRDDTVRLINEFVGKDWRVKDWPW
;
A
#
# COMPACT_ATOMS: atom_id res chain seq x y z
N MET A 1 -34.66 49.14 36.41
CA MET A 1 -35.30 49.45 35.10
C MET A 1 -34.71 48.56 34.01
N THR A 2 -34.83 47.24 34.14
CA THR A 2 -34.12 46.24 33.31
C THR A 2 -35.04 45.05 32.97
N SER A 3 -36.31 45.32 32.66
CA SER A 3 -37.31 44.25 32.40
C SER A 3 -38.13 44.44 31.11
N SER A 4 -37.78 45.39 30.24
CA SER A 4 -38.64 45.72 29.08
C SER A 4 -38.12 45.28 27.71
N LEU A 5 -36.90 44.74 27.60
CA LEU A 5 -36.30 44.40 26.30
C LEU A 5 -36.47 42.94 25.89
N HIS A 6 -36.80 42.02 26.81
CA HIS A 6 -36.90 40.59 26.48
C HIS A 6 -38.20 40.18 25.77
N ILE A 7 -39.22 41.05 25.73
CA ILE A 7 -40.57 40.69 25.27
C ILE A 7 -40.83 41.09 23.80
N HIS A 8 -39.97 41.89 23.15
CA HIS A 8 -40.28 42.44 21.82
C HIS A 8 -39.75 41.67 20.60
N SER A 9 -38.89 40.64 20.76
CA SER A 9 -38.33 39.93 19.59
C SER A 9 -39.18 38.76 19.07
N THR A 10 -40.12 38.24 19.87
CA THR A 10 -40.92 37.04 19.53
C THR A 10 -42.25 37.38 18.84
N ALA A 11 -42.57 38.66 18.63
CA ALA A 11 -43.88 39.11 18.11
C ALA A 11 -43.76 40.11 16.93
N LEU A 12 -42.86 39.87 15.97
CA LEU A 12 -42.76 40.69 14.75
C LEU A 12 -43.28 39.89 13.53
N PRO A 13 -44.39 40.31 12.88
CA PRO A 13 -45.12 39.47 11.93
C PRO A 13 -44.47 39.31 10.54
N THR A 14 -43.38 40.04 10.21
CA THR A 14 -42.79 40.00 8.87
C THR A 14 -41.26 40.09 8.89
N THR A 15 -40.60 39.36 7.97
CA THR A 15 -39.13 39.32 7.81
C THR A 15 -38.51 40.71 7.60
N HIS A 16 -39.29 41.64 7.02
CA HIS A 16 -38.87 43.03 6.79
C HIS A 16 -38.83 43.86 8.09
N THR A 17 -39.83 43.74 8.95
CA THR A 17 -39.87 44.48 10.23
C THR A 17 -38.82 43.98 11.20
N HIS A 18 -38.54 42.67 11.19
CA HIS A 18 -37.42 42.09 11.94
C HIS A 18 -36.04 42.61 11.46
N ARG A 19 -35.81 42.74 10.14
CA ARG A 19 -34.58 43.33 9.60
C ARG A 19 -34.41 44.80 9.98
N GLN A 20 -35.46 45.61 9.90
CA GLN A 20 -35.41 47.02 10.28
C GLN A 20 -35.12 47.21 11.77
N LEU A 21 -35.70 46.37 12.64
CA LEU A 21 -35.39 46.37 14.06
C LEU A 21 -33.91 46.07 14.32
N LEU A 22 -33.38 45.02 13.67
CA LEU A 22 -31.96 44.66 13.80
C LEU A 22 -31.04 45.77 13.30
N GLN A 23 -31.37 46.43 12.18
CA GLN A 23 -30.59 47.55 11.67
C GLN A 23 -30.62 48.76 12.61
N SER A 24 -31.78 49.09 13.19
CA SER A 24 -31.92 50.16 14.17
C SER A 24 -31.14 49.87 15.46
N LEU A 25 -31.18 48.63 15.94
CA LEU A 25 -30.40 48.18 17.11
C LEU A 25 -28.90 48.31 16.85
N VAL A 26 -28.41 47.93 15.67
CA VAL A 26 -27.00 48.06 15.30
C VAL A 26 -26.56 49.52 15.21
N GLN A 27 -27.41 50.43 14.73
CA GLN A 27 -27.11 51.86 14.64
C GLN A 27 -27.02 52.56 16.00
N GLN A 28 -27.58 51.96 17.06
CA GLN A 28 -27.58 52.51 18.41
C GLN A 28 -26.45 51.96 19.29
N LEU A 29 -25.64 51.04 18.78
CA LEU A 29 -24.50 50.49 19.51
C LEU A 29 -23.40 51.55 19.68
N SER A 30 -22.87 51.69 20.89
CA SER A 30 -21.63 52.42 21.11
C SER A 30 -20.43 51.62 20.59
N ASN A 31 -19.27 52.26 20.43
CA ASN A 31 -18.04 51.56 20.03
C ASN A 31 -17.67 50.40 20.98
N GLU A 32 -17.98 50.53 22.26
CA GLU A 32 -17.71 49.52 23.28
C GLU A 32 -18.70 48.35 23.17
N ASP A 33 -19.97 48.64 22.89
CA ASP A 33 -20.99 47.63 22.62
C ASP A 33 -20.69 46.85 21.32
N CYS A 34 -20.10 47.51 20.30
CA CYS A 34 -19.67 46.86 19.07
C CYS A 34 -18.64 45.74 19.33
N HIS A 35 -17.71 45.92 20.27
CA HIS A 35 -16.75 44.88 20.65
C HIS A 35 -17.41 43.70 21.34
N ILE A 36 -18.40 43.94 22.20
CA ILE A 36 -19.17 42.89 22.88
C ILE A 36 -20.02 42.13 21.86
N VAL A 37 -20.72 42.84 20.98
CA VAL A 37 -21.53 42.24 19.92
C VAL A 37 -20.66 41.46 18.95
N SER A 38 -19.49 41.97 18.55
CA SER A 38 -18.52 41.22 17.73
C SER A 38 -18.06 39.94 18.43
N SER A 39 -17.76 39.99 19.73
CA SER A 39 -17.36 38.81 20.51
C SER A 39 -18.48 37.78 20.63
N LEU A 40 -19.72 38.22 20.85
CA LEU A 40 -20.91 37.35 20.89
C LEU A 40 -21.25 36.78 19.51
N ILE A 41 -21.06 37.56 18.45
CA ILE A 41 -21.19 37.13 17.05
C ILE A 41 -20.12 36.10 16.76
N HIS A 42 -18.86 36.28 17.14
CA HIS A 42 -17.81 35.27 16.96
C HIS A 42 -18.05 34.00 17.81
N ALA A 43 -18.63 34.15 19.00
CA ALA A 43 -19.01 33.01 19.84
C ALA A 43 -20.22 32.24 19.29
N ARG A 44 -21.09 32.89 18.51
CA ARG A 44 -22.35 32.32 18.00
C ARG A 44 -22.30 31.96 16.51
N LEU A 45 -21.49 32.64 15.71
CA LEU A 45 -21.24 32.40 14.30
C LEU A 45 -19.84 31.81 14.15
N HIS A 46 -19.78 30.59 13.62
CA HIS A 46 -18.51 30.02 13.20
C HIS A 46 -17.96 30.87 12.06
N VAL A 47 -16.76 31.42 12.24
CA VAL A 47 -16.06 32.14 11.17
C VAL A 47 -15.67 31.11 10.12
N ASP A 48 -16.14 31.33 8.90
CA ASP A 48 -15.70 30.56 7.75
C ASP A 48 -14.28 31.00 7.36
N ILE A 49 -13.28 30.40 8.03
CA ILE A 49 -11.86 30.69 7.79
C ILE A 49 -11.53 30.49 6.32
N LEU A 50 -11.89 29.34 5.75
CA LEU A 50 -11.53 29.00 4.36
C LEU A 50 -12.21 29.94 3.35
N GLY A 51 -13.47 30.30 3.60
CA GLY A 51 -14.25 31.18 2.72
C GLY A 51 -13.75 32.62 2.67
N CYS A 52 -13.10 33.08 3.75
CA CYS A 52 -12.55 34.43 3.90
C CYS A 52 -11.07 34.56 3.46
N LEU A 53 -10.36 33.46 3.24
CA LEU A 53 -8.95 33.50 2.88
C LEU A 53 -8.72 33.78 1.37
N PRO A 54 -7.63 34.48 1.02
CA PRO A 54 -7.09 34.48 -0.33
C PRO A 54 -6.81 33.08 -0.83
N LEU A 55 -6.87 32.89 -2.15
CA LEU A 55 -6.76 31.57 -2.78
C LEU A 55 -5.41 30.91 -2.50
N GLU A 56 -4.35 31.71 -2.38
CA GLU A 56 -2.99 31.29 -2.09
C GLU A 56 -2.88 30.68 -0.69
N LEU A 57 -3.54 31.28 0.30
CA LEU A 57 -3.57 30.74 1.67
C LEU A 57 -4.45 29.50 1.75
N ALA A 58 -5.57 29.46 1.02
CA ALA A 58 -6.38 28.25 0.90
C ALA A 58 -5.59 27.11 0.23
N ALA A 59 -4.78 27.41 -0.79
CA ALA A 59 -3.88 26.44 -1.42
C ALA A 59 -2.78 25.99 -0.45
N GLY A 60 -2.23 26.89 0.34
CA GLY A 60 -1.29 26.57 1.42
C GLY A 60 -1.89 25.61 2.44
N ILE A 61 -3.12 25.85 2.90
CA ILE A 61 -3.84 24.91 3.80
C ILE A 61 -4.06 23.56 3.13
N ALA A 62 -4.45 23.56 1.85
CA ALA A 62 -4.71 22.33 1.11
C ALA A 62 -3.48 21.44 0.91
N SER A 63 -2.26 21.99 0.98
CA SER A 63 -1.02 21.20 0.97
C SER A 63 -0.93 20.21 2.13
N TYR A 64 -1.61 20.49 3.25
CA TYR A 64 -1.68 19.62 4.43
C TYR A 64 -2.83 18.61 4.39
N LEU A 65 -3.62 18.60 3.30
CA LEU A 65 -4.79 17.76 3.15
C LEU A 65 -4.56 16.70 2.07
N ALA A 66 -5.05 15.49 2.33
CA ALA A 66 -5.12 14.49 1.29
C ALA A 66 -6.11 14.91 0.19
N PRO A 67 -5.88 14.55 -1.08
CA PRO A 67 -6.73 14.98 -2.18
C PRO A 67 -8.22 14.63 -2.02
N TRP A 68 -8.55 13.52 -1.37
CA TRP A 68 -9.95 13.14 -1.14
C TRP A 68 -10.64 13.98 -0.06
N ASP A 69 -9.90 14.54 0.89
CA ASP A 69 -10.45 15.44 1.89
C ASP A 69 -10.91 16.75 1.23
N ILE A 70 -10.20 17.20 0.19
CA ILE A 70 -10.64 18.32 -0.65
C ILE A 70 -12.06 18.08 -1.18
N PHE A 71 -12.33 16.89 -1.73
CA PHE A 71 -13.68 16.55 -2.21
C PHE A 71 -14.71 16.48 -1.09
N ARG A 72 -14.34 15.91 0.08
CA ARG A 72 -15.22 15.85 1.24
C ARG A 72 -15.62 17.26 1.69
N TYR A 73 -14.66 18.17 1.77
CA TYR A 73 -14.84 19.53 2.26
C TYR A 73 -15.58 20.44 1.27
N ARG A 74 -15.57 20.14 -0.04
CA ARG A 74 -16.42 20.85 -1.01
C ARG A 74 -17.92 20.80 -0.67
N SER A 75 -18.37 19.82 0.11
CA SER A 75 -19.77 19.70 0.52
C SER A 75 -20.21 20.66 1.63
N VAL A 76 -19.27 21.35 2.29
CA VAL A 76 -19.55 22.22 3.46
C VAL A 76 -20.37 23.46 3.08
N SER A 77 -19.98 24.17 2.02
CA SER A 77 -20.68 25.35 1.53
C SER A 77 -20.38 25.60 0.05
N LYS A 78 -21.20 26.42 -0.62
CA LYS A 78 -20.94 26.83 -2.02
C LYS A 78 -19.58 27.52 -2.15
N ARG A 79 -19.22 28.34 -1.17
CA ARG A 79 -17.93 29.05 -1.14
C ARG A 79 -16.76 28.07 -1.00
N TRP A 80 -16.88 27.08 -0.13
CA TRP A 80 -15.87 26.02 0.00
C TRP A 80 -15.75 25.24 -1.29
N ASN A 81 -16.86 24.91 -1.94
CA ASN A 81 -16.84 24.22 -3.22
C ASN A 81 -16.06 25.02 -4.29
N GLU A 82 -16.32 26.32 -4.40
CA GLU A 82 -15.61 27.21 -5.34
C GLU A 82 -14.10 27.25 -5.05
N VAL A 83 -13.71 27.51 -3.79
CA VAL A 83 -12.31 27.63 -3.38
C VAL A 83 -11.56 26.30 -3.57
N LEU A 84 -12.12 25.20 -3.07
CA LEU A 84 -11.52 23.86 -3.11
C LEU A 84 -11.60 23.20 -4.48
N SER A 85 -12.37 23.75 -5.42
CA SER A 85 -12.38 23.34 -6.83
C SER A 85 -11.42 24.14 -7.70
N SER A 86 -10.72 25.12 -7.13
CA SER A 86 -9.74 25.89 -7.89
C SER A 86 -8.52 25.04 -8.28
N PRO A 87 -7.91 25.30 -9.46
CA PRO A 87 -6.70 24.61 -9.89
C PRO A 87 -5.55 24.74 -8.88
N SER A 88 -5.34 25.93 -8.31
CA SER A 88 -4.26 26.20 -7.35
C SER A 88 -4.39 25.37 -6.06
N VAL A 89 -5.61 25.21 -5.56
CA VAL A 89 -5.87 24.41 -4.36
C VAL A 89 -5.70 22.91 -4.65
N CYS A 90 -6.25 22.43 -5.77
CA CYS A 90 -6.17 21.02 -6.14
C CYS A 90 -4.72 20.60 -6.43
N SER A 91 -3.98 21.42 -7.18
CA SER A 91 -2.56 21.17 -7.47
C SER A 91 -1.70 21.19 -6.22
N SER A 92 -1.92 22.14 -5.30
CA SER A 92 -1.20 22.19 -4.04
C SER A 92 -1.37 20.92 -3.20
N SER A 93 -2.61 20.46 -3.02
CA SER A 93 -2.90 19.19 -2.33
C SER A 93 -2.29 18.01 -3.09
N PHE A 94 -2.42 17.97 -4.41
CA PHE A 94 -1.90 16.88 -5.25
C PHE A 94 -0.38 16.76 -5.16
N TYR A 95 0.34 17.84 -5.44
CA TYR A 95 1.81 17.83 -5.47
C TYR A 95 2.42 17.64 -4.08
N THR A 96 1.75 18.07 -3.02
CA THR A 96 2.28 17.81 -1.67
C THR A 96 2.03 16.37 -1.24
N TYR A 97 0.89 15.79 -1.62
CA TYR A 97 0.52 14.43 -1.22
C TYR A 97 1.30 13.35 -1.97
N PHE A 98 1.49 13.50 -3.28
CA PHE A 98 2.22 12.53 -4.10
C PHE A 98 3.71 12.88 -4.17
N PRO A 99 4.64 11.93 -3.96
CA PRO A 99 6.08 12.18 -4.13
C PRO A 99 6.42 12.69 -5.54
N GLU A 100 7.46 13.55 -5.66
CA GLU A 100 7.90 14.21 -6.92
C GLU A 100 7.99 13.28 -8.13
N GLN A 101 8.36 12.01 -7.90
CA GLN A 101 8.49 10.97 -8.92
C GLN A 101 7.16 10.58 -9.59
N GLN A 102 6.02 10.83 -8.94
CA GLN A 102 4.66 10.55 -9.41
C GLN A 102 3.92 11.80 -9.92
N GLN A 103 4.40 13.00 -9.55
CA GLN A 103 3.71 14.28 -9.80
C GLN A 103 3.59 14.65 -11.29
N LEU A 104 4.64 14.40 -12.08
CA LEU A 104 4.76 14.89 -13.48
C LEU A 104 4.03 14.03 -14.52
N LEU A 105 3.42 12.92 -14.12
CA LEU A 105 2.69 12.00 -15.02
C LEU A 105 1.18 12.04 -14.82
N LEU A 106 0.71 12.52 -13.66
CA LEU A 106 -0.66 12.29 -13.20
C LEU A 106 -1.53 13.55 -13.16
N PHE A 107 -0.93 14.75 -13.17
CA PHE A 107 -1.71 15.97 -12.97
C PHE A 107 -1.12 17.20 -13.66
N ASP A 108 -1.86 17.71 -14.65
CA ASP A 108 -1.57 18.96 -15.36
C ASP A 108 -2.82 19.84 -15.39
N THR A 109 -2.82 20.93 -14.63
CA THR A 109 -3.93 21.87 -14.57
C THR A 109 -4.11 22.70 -15.84
N SER A 110 -3.15 22.67 -16.77
CA SER A 110 -3.30 23.32 -18.08
C SER A 110 -4.19 22.51 -19.03
N ASN A 111 -4.38 21.21 -18.77
CA ASN A 111 -5.30 20.36 -19.51
C ASN A 111 -6.75 20.68 -19.11
N PRO A 112 -7.68 20.98 -20.05
CA PRO A 112 -9.09 21.24 -19.71
C PRO A 112 -9.79 20.08 -18.97
N ASP A 113 -9.32 18.84 -19.15
CA ASP A 113 -9.86 17.64 -18.50
C ASP A 113 -9.23 17.36 -17.13
N TRP A 114 -8.36 18.25 -16.62
CA TRP A 114 -7.74 18.10 -15.30
C TRP A 114 -8.74 17.81 -14.17
N PRO A 115 -9.97 18.38 -14.11
CA PRO A 115 -10.88 18.10 -13.01
C PRO A 115 -11.33 16.64 -12.99
N CYS A 116 -11.53 16.06 -14.17
CA CYS A 116 -11.88 14.65 -14.33
C CYS A 116 -10.72 13.75 -13.91
N GLN A 117 -9.50 14.06 -14.37
CA GLN A 117 -8.29 13.32 -14.00
C GLN A 117 -8.02 13.39 -12.48
N PHE A 118 -8.14 14.59 -11.89
CA PHE A 118 -7.99 14.79 -10.45
C PHE A 118 -8.98 13.93 -9.67
N ARG A 119 -10.25 13.92 -10.10
CA ARG A 119 -11.30 13.10 -9.49
C ARG A 119 -10.98 11.61 -9.60
N GLN A 120 -10.60 11.14 -10.79
CA GLN A 120 -10.29 9.73 -11.04
C GLN A 120 -9.11 9.26 -10.17
N VAL A 121 -7.98 9.97 -10.24
CA VAL A 121 -6.77 9.63 -9.47
C VAL A 121 -7.05 9.68 -7.98
N THR A 122 -7.76 10.69 -7.49
CA THR A 122 -8.09 10.83 -6.06
C THR A 122 -9.00 9.72 -5.57
N LYS A 123 -10.06 9.40 -6.33
CA LYS A 123 -10.99 8.32 -5.97
C LYS A 123 -10.29 6.97 -5.94
N ARG A 124 -9.52 6.67 -6.99
CA ARG A 124 -8.72 5.45 -7.09
C ARG A 124 -7.72 5.33 -5.95
N ARG A 125 -7.05 6.43 -5.63
CA ARG A 125 -6.12 6.47 -4.50
C ARG A 125 -6.81 6.26 -3.16
N LEU A 126 -7.95 6.91 -2.93
CA LEU A 126 -8.74 6.70 -1.71
C LEU A 126 -9.18 5.23 -1.59
N ALA A 127 -9.66 4.63 -2.68
CA ALA A 127 -10.04 3.22 -2.72
C ALA A 127 -8.86 2.31 -2.38
N LEU A 128 -7.67 2.58 -2.92
CA LEU A 128 -6.44 1.85 -2.60
C LEU A 128 -6.05 1.96 -1.13
N VAL A 129 -5.98 3.16 -0.55
CA VAL A 129 -5.52 3.33 0.85
C VAL A 129 -6.55 2.82 1.86
N THR A 130 -7.83 2.75 1.48
CA THR A 130 -8.90 2.25 2.35
C THR A 130 -9.23 0.77 2.14
N GLY A 131 -8.63 0.11 1.14
CA GLY A 131 -8.96 -1.29 0.84
C GLY A 131 -10.36 -1.49 0.26
N ARG A 132 -10.88 -0.52 -0.52
CA ARG A 132 -12.29 -0.49 -0.97
C ARG A 132 -12.45 -0.47 -2.50
N PRO A 133 -12.23 -1.61 -3.17
CA PRO A 133 -12.37 -1.70 -4.61
C PRO A 133 -13.81 -1.45 -5.08
N TYR A 134 -13.95 -0.87 -6.27
CA TYR A 134 -15.23 -0.55 -6.89
C TYR A 134 -15.89 -1.75 -7.55
N SER A 135 -15.10 -2.70 -8.05
CA SER A 135 -15.58 -3.91 -8.70
C SER A 135 -14.68 -5.13 -8.45
N LYS A 136 -15.24 -6.31 -8.73
CA LYS A 136 -14.54 -7.60 -8.64
C LYS A 136 -14.92 -8.49 -9.82
N SER A 137 -13.93 -9.17 -10.38
CA SER A 137 -14.12 -10.29 -11.30
C SER A 137 -13.42 -11.54 -10.78
N VAL A 138 -14.00 -12.70 -11.11
CA VAL A 138 -13.42 -14.00 -10.78
C VAL A 138 -13.39 -14.85 -12.04
N PHE A 139 -12.20 -15.33 -12.38
CA PHE A 139 -11.97 -16.23 -13.50
C PHE A 139 -11.72 -17.63 -12.91
N PRO A 140 -12.75 -18.47 -12.77
CA PRO A 140 -12.62 -19.74 -12.08
C PRO A 140 -11.73 -20.72 -12.86
N HIS A 141 -10.89 -21.45 -12.13
CA HIS A 141 -10.22 -22.62 -12.68
C HIS A 141 -11.30 -23.67 -13.04
N LYS A 142 -11.21 -24.28 -14.23
CA LYS A 142 -12.05 -25.44 -14.53
C LYS A 142 -11.70 -26.52 -13.51
N LYS A 143 -12.69 -27.04 -12.76
CA LYS A 143 -12.52 -28.09 -11.75
C LYS A 143 -11.79 -29.30 -12.34
N HIS A 144 -10.47 -29.29 -12.32
CA HIS A 144 -9.66 -30.44 -12.67
C HIS A 144 -9.53 -31.30 -11.42
N LYS A 145 -9.95 -32.56 -11.53
CA LYS A 145 -9.83 -33.55 -10.46
C LYS A 145 -8.35 -33.62 -10.04
N ALA A 146 -8.07 -33.22 -8.81
CA ALA A 146 -6.90 -33.57 -8.01
C ALA A 146 -5.63 -33.85 -8.81
N GLN A 147 -4.88 -32.81 -9.20
CA GLN A 147 -3.44 -32.97 -9.34
C GLN A 147 -2.81 -32.64 -7.99
N THR A 148 -2.43 -33.73 -7.33
CA THR A 148 -1.71 -33.80 -6.08
C THR A 148 -0.30 -33.23 -6.23
N ARG A 149 0.12 -32.51 -5.18
CA ARG A 149 1.50 -32.10 -4.84
C ARG A 149 2.12 -30.98 -5.68
N ALA A 150 2.24 -29.82 -5.03
CA ALA A 150 3.31 -28.83 -5.22
C ALA A 150 3.47 -28.26 -6.64
N SER A 151 2.37 -27.95 -7.33
CA SER A 151 2.47 -27.09 -8.52
C SER A 151 2.81 -25.67 -8.05
N THR A 152 4.07 -25.27 -8.17
CA THR A 152 4.44 -23.85 -8.17
C THR A 152 3.58 -23.17 -9.23
N HIS A 153 2.64 -22.34 -8.80
CA HIS A 153 1.72 -21.65 -9.69
C HIS A 153 2.54 -20.73 -10.60
N LEU A 154 2.69 -21.10 -11.87
CA LEU A 154 3.31 -20.29 -12.91
C LEU A 154 2.40 -19.09 -13.18
N VAL A 155 2.60 -18.02 -12.43
CA VAL A 155 1.78 -16.81 -12.50
C VAL A 155 2.68 -15.60 -12.61
N SER A 156 2.37 -14.73 -13.55
CA SER A 156 2.99 -13.41 -13.68
C SER A 156 1.92 -12.38 -14.00
N TYR A 157 2.12 -11.17 -13.50
CA TYR A 157 1.19 -10.04 -13.66
C TYR A 157 1.92 -8.81 -14.18
N HIS A 158 1.29 -8.09 -15.10
CA HIS A 158 1.79 -6.81 -15.60
C HIS A 158 0.63 -5.97 -16.15
N ASP A 159 0.38 -4.80 -15.55
CA ASP A 159 -0.52 -3.76 -16.08
C ASP A 159 -1.92 -4.27 -16.51
N GLY A 160 -2.60 -5.01 -15.61
CA GLY A 160 -3.92 -5.61 -15.91
C GLY A 160 -3.87 -6.86 -16.79
N MET A 161 -2.68 -7.35 -17.14
CA MET A 161 -2.47 -8.63 -17.81
C MET A 161 -2.04 -9.70 -16.80
N VAL A 162 -2.56 -10.91 -16.96
CA VAL A 162 -2.25 -12.08 -16.13
C VAL A 162 -1.83 -13.23 -17.05
N ALA A 163 -0.59 -13.68 -16.89
CA ALA A 163 -0.12 -14.95 -17.44
C ALA A 163 -0.28 -16.00 -16.34
N HIS A 164 -1.06 -17.04 -16.60
CA HIS A 164 -1.27 -18.12 -15.62
C HIS A 164 -1.44 -19.47 -16.31
N ASP A 165 -1.18 -20.55 -15.58
CA ASP A 165 -1.27 -21.92 -16.10
C ASP A 165 -2.44 -22.72 -15.49
N LEU A 166 -3.10 -23.58 -16.29
CA LEU A 166 -4.07 -24.60 -15.82
C LEU A 166 -3.50 -26.04 -15.81
N GLY A 167 -2.22 -26.21 -16.15
CA GLY A 167 -1.45 -27.44 -16.08
C GLY A 167 -0.14 -27.26 -16.84
N ALA A 168 0.99 -27.58 -16.18
CA ALA A 168 2.40 -27.19 -16.42
C ALA A 168 2.92 -26.95 -17.86
N ARG A 169 2.17 -27.20 -18.92
CA ARG A 169 2.55 -27.23 -20.34
C ARG A 169 1.82 -26.17 -21.18
N LYS A 170 0.95 -25.33 -20.61
CA LYS A 170 0.17 -24.36 -21.38
C LYS A 170 -0.10 -23.06 -20.61
N ILE A 171 0.60 -21.99 -21.00
CA ILE A 171 0.39 -20.67 -20.41
C ILE A 171 -0.80 -19.99 -21.06
N ARG A 172 -1.70 -19.41 -20.28
CA ARG A 172 -2.81 -18.59 -20.76
C ARG A 172 -2.56 -17.14 -20.43
N LEU A 173 -2.85 -16.27 -21.39
CA LEU A 173 -2.79 -14.84 -21.24
C LEU A 173 -4.21 -14.29 -21.14
N LEU A 174 -4.46 -13.56 -20.06
CA LEU A 174 -5.74 -12.97 -19.72
C LEU A 174 -5.56 -11.45 -19.53
N SER A 175 -6.39 -10.65 -20.19
CA SER A 175 -6.63 -9.26 -19.80
C SER A 175 -7.76 -9.24 -18.79
N VAL A 176 -7.58 -8.51 -17.69
CA VAL A 176 -8.64 -8.35 -16.68
C VAL A 176 -9.83 -7.54 -17.22
N VAL A 177 -9.63 -6.77 -18.30
CA VAL A 177 -10.64 -5.91 -18.94
C VAL A 177 -11.25 -6.60 -20.17
N ASP A 178 -10.40 -7.17 -21.02
CA ASP A 178 -10.83 -7.72 -22.32
C ASP A 178 -11.12 -9.22 -22.27
N GLY A 179 -10.68 -9.89 -21.20
CA GLY A 179 -10.81 -11.34 -21.05
C GLY A 179 -9.68 -12.12 -21.70
N PRO A 180 -9.90 -13.41 -22.02
CA PRO A 180 -8.86 -14.29 -22.54
C PRO A 180 -8.30 -13.78 -23.88
N ILE A 181 -6.98 -13.60 -23.96
CA ILE A 181 -6.31 -13.10 -25.18
C ILE A 181 -5.70 -14.24 -25.98
N ALA A 182 -4.81 -15.01 -25.35
CA ALA A 182 -4.00 -16.00 -26.05
C ALA A 182 -3.65 -17.18 -25.15
N ALA A 183 -3.13 -18.25 -25.74
CA ALA A 183 -2.54 -19.34 -25.00
C ALA A 183 -1.34 -19.93 -25.72
N TYR A 184 -0.26 -20.14 -24.97
CA TYR A 184 1.04 -20.54 -25.47
C TYR A 184 1.38 -21.95 -25.00
N GLN A 185 1.96 -22.71 -25.92
CA GLN A 185 2.43 -24.07 -25.69
C GLN A 185 3.61 -24.31 -26.63
N THR A 186 4.65 -24.99 -26.15
CA THR A 186 5.76 -25.41 -27.01
C THR A 186 5.36 -26.56 -27.92
N GLU A 187 6.02 -26.71 -29.06
CA GLU A 187 5.75 -27.80 -30.01
C GLU A 187 5.86 -29.18 -29.34
N ASN A 188 6.87 -29.35 -28.49
CA ASN A 188 7.13 -30.59 -27.74
C ASN A 188 6.20 -30.77 -26.53
N ARG A 189 5.36 -29.78 -26.20
CA ARG A 189 4.49 -29.75 -25.03
C ARG A 189 5.24 -29.96 -23.72
N GLU A 190 6.41 -29.33 -23.63
CA GLU A 190 7.26 -29.33 -22.45
C GLU A 190 6.58 -28.65 -21.26
N CYS A 191 7.00 -29.02 -20.06
CA CYS A 191 6.57 -28.34 -18.85
C CYS A 191 7.41 -27.08 -18.62
N PHE A 192 6.75 -26.02 -18.16
CA PHE A 192 7.34 -24.75 -17.78
C PHE A 192 7.72 -24.74 -16.29
N LEU A 193 8.75 -23.96 -15.95
CA LEU A 193 9.29 -23.76 -14.60
C LEU A 193 9.13 -22.32 -14.13
N GLU A 194 9.22 -21.35 -15.04
CA GLU A 194 9.12 -19.93 -14.75
C GLU A 194 8.32 -19.24 -15.86
N VAL A 195 7.61 -18.17 -15.50
CA VAL A 195 6.88 -17.31 -16.44
C VAL A 195 7.08 -15.85 -16.06
N ALA A 196 7.26 -14.99 -17.07
CA ALA A 196 7.32 -13.54 -16.91
C ALA A 196 6.46 -12.87 -17.97
N LEU A 197 5.93 -11.69 -17.63
CA LEU A 197 4.99 -10.95 -18.45
C LEU A 197 5.40 -9.49 -18.53
N SER A 198 5.30 -8.92 -19.72
CA SER A 198 5.46 -7.49 -19.99
C SER A 198 4.19 -6.95 -20.66
N CYS A 199 4.20 -5.66 -21.01
CA CYS A 199 3.12 -5.03 -21.76
C CYS A 199 3.03 -5.45 -23.24
N THR A 200 3.96 -6.26 -23.76
CA THR A 200 3.97 -6.73 -25.17
C THR A 200 4.23 -8.21 -25.34
N ALA A 201 4.88 -8.88 -24.38
CA ALA A 201 5.32 -10.25 -24.52
C ALA A 201 5.11 -11.11 -23.27
N VAL A 202 5.15 -12.43 -23.48
CA VAL A 202 5.19 -13.48 -22.47
C VAL A 202 6.49 -14.24 -22.65
N ALA A 203 7.23 -14.46 -21.56
CA ALA A 203 8.40 -15.33 -21.56
C ALA A 203 8.19 -16.51 -20.61
N ALA A 204 8.70 -17.67 -20.98
CA ALA A 204 8.64 -18.86 -20.15
C ALA A 204 9.89 -19.72 -20.29
N VAL A 205 10.31 -20.33 -19.19
CA VAL A 205 11.44 -21.28 -19.18
C VAL A 205 10.92 -22.69 -19.03
N THR A 206 11.36 -23.61 -19.88
CA THR A 206 11.01 -25.04 -19.80
C THR A 206 11.94 -25.80 -18.86
N ILE A 207 11.51 -26.99 -18.41
CA ILE A 207 12.34 -27.91 -17.60
C ILE A 207 13.64 -28.29 -18.34
N GLU A 208 13.62 -28.34 -19.66
CA GLU A 208 14.80 -28.67 -20.47
C GLU A 208 15.79 -27.50 -20.63
N GLY A 209 15.46 -26.33 -20.06
CA GLY A 209 16.33 -25.16 -20.07
C GLY A 209 16.22 -24.33 -21.34
N TYR A 210 15.07 -24.33 -22.03
CA TYR A 210 14.79 -23.37 -23.09
C TYR A 210 14.00 -22.20 -22.54
N CYS A 211 14.43 -20.97 -22.86
CA CYS A 211 13.65 -19.77 -22.64
C CYS A 211 12.92 -19.42 -23.94
N HIS A 212 11.60 -19.45 -23.91
CA HIS A 212 10.72 -19.03 -25.00
C HIS A 212 10.18 -17.64 -24.72
N VAL A 213 10.06 -16.81 -25.76
CA VAL A 213 9.48 -15.48 -25.70
C VAL A 213 8.49 -15.34 -26.85
N TRP A 214 7.26 -14.95 -26.53
CA TRP A 214 6.17 -14.70 -27.47
C TRP A 214 5.70 -13.26 -27.34
N ASN A 215 5.80 -12.48 -28.41
CA ASN A 215 5.15 -11.18 -28.47
C ASN A 215 3.68 -11.38 -28.87
N TYR A 216 2.78 -11.09 -27.95
CA TYR A 216 1.35 -11.31 -28.15
C TYR A 216 0.65 -10.20 -28.95
N LYS A 217 1.38 -9.15 -29.33
CA LYS A 217 0.90 -8.05 -30.18
C LYS A 217 1.33 -8.20 -31.64
N THR A 218 2.55 -8.68 -31.90
CA THR A 218 3.12 -8.85 -33.25
C THR A 218 3.09 -10.28 -33.74
N GLU A 219 2.80 -11.25 -32.85
CA GLU A 219 2.89 -12.69 -33.09
C GLU A 219 4.32 -13.21 -33.33
N ASP A 220 5.34 -12.36 -33.13
CA ASP A 220 6.73 -12.79 -33.20
C ASP A 220 7.08 -13.70 -32.02
N GLU A 221 7.82 -14.76 -32.29
CA GLU A 221 8.26 -15.69 -31.26
C GLU A 221 9.73 -16.10 -31.43
N GLY A 222 10.33 -16.58 -30.35
CA GLY A 222 11.37 -17.59 -30.47
C GLY A 222 12.01 -17.92 -29.15
N SER A 223 13.14 -18.62 -29.24
CA SER A 223 13.72 -19.27 -28.09
C SER A 223 15.23 -19.31 -28.14
N PHE A 224 15.82 -19.48 -26.96
CA PHE A 224 17.24 -19.72 -26.79
C PHE A 224 17.47 -20.70 -25.65
N ARG A 225 18.60 -21.42 -25.72
CA ARG A 225 18.98 -22.41 -24.72
C ARG A 225 19.75 -21.77 -23.58
N LEU A 226 19.37 -22.11 -22.35
CA LEU A 226 20.07 -21.72 -21.13
C LEU A 226 21.17 -22.74 -20.82
N PRO A 227 22.32 -22.30 -20.30
CA PRO A 227 23.41 -23.20 -19.89
C PRO A 227 23.07 -23.96 -18.60
N SER A 228 22.13 -23.47 -17.79
CA SER A 228 21.74 -24.03 -16.51
C SER A 228 20.30 -23.65 -16.14
N LYS A 229 19.80 -24.21 -15.04
CA LYS A 229 18.43 -23.98 -14.54
C LYS A 229 18.20 -22.49 -14.26
N ALA A 230 17.08 -21.95 -14.77
CA ALA A 230 16.65 -20.60 -14.42
C ALA A 230 16.24 -20.52 -12.94
N ILE A 231 16.69 -19.45 -12.29
CA ILE A 231 16.41 -19.11 -10.90
C ILE A 231 15.41 -17.96 -10.84
N ARG A 232 15.53 -17.00 -11.75
CA ARG A 232 14.65 -15.83 -11.85
C ARG A 232 14.53 -15.41 -13.31
N LEU A 233 13.33 -15.00 -13.69
CA LEU A 233 12.99 -14.52 -15.03
C LEU A 233 12.36 -13.13 -14.94
N VAL A 234 12.89 -12.17 -15.70
CA VAL A 234 12.32 -10.82 -15.83
C VAL A 234 12.17 -10.48 -17.30
N LEU A 235 11.07 -9.81 -17.65
CA LEU A 235 10.74 -9.42 -19.02
C LEU A 235 10.30 -7.95 -19.03
N ASP A 236 10.85 -7.17 -19.96
CA ASP A 236 10.40 -5.81 -20.27
C ASP A 236 10.31 -5.64 -21.78
N GLU A 237 9.16 -5.18 -22.27
CA GLU A 237 8.77 -5.26 -23.68
C GLU A 237 9.11 -6.65 -24.25
N ASP A 238 10.06 -6.73 -25.19
CA ASP A 238 10.47 -7.96 -25.87
C ASP A 238 11.87 -8.46 -25.43
N ALA A 239 12.44 -7.83 -24.39
CA ALA A 239 13.75 -8.16 -23.83
C ALA A 239 13.59 -8.94 -22.52
N VAL A 240 14.36 -10.01 -22.37
CA VAL A 240 14.34 -10.91 -21.22
C VAL A 240 15.68 -10.93 -20.50
N ALA A 241 15.65 -11.05 -19.18
CA ALA A 241 16.81 -11.31 -18.34
C ALA A 241 16.55 -12.57 -17.49
N VAL A 242 17.47 -13.52 -17.55
CA VAL A 242 17.39 -14.80 -16.84
C VAL A 242 18.59 -14.94 -15.91
N GLN A 243 18.33 -15.16 -14.63
CA GLN A 243 19.37 -15.58 -13.68
C GLN A 243 19.52 -17.09 -13.76
N VAL A 244 20.74 -17.59 -14.01
CA VAL A 244 21.01 -19.02 -14.20
C VAL A 244 22.08 -19.58 -13.25
N GLY A 245 22.68 -18.74 -12.40
CA GLY A 245 23.66 -19.11 -11.39
C GLY A 245 23.58 -18.23 -10.15
N ILE A 246 24.05 -18.77 -9.01
CA ILE A 246 24.13 -18.05 -7.73
C ILE A 246 25.59 -17.69 -7.42
N HIS A 247 26.54 -18.59 -7.71
CA HIS A 247 27.97 -18.38 -7.41
C HIS A 247 28.89 -18.88 -8.54
N PRO A 248 29.38 -17.99 -9.44
CA PRO A 248 29.02 -16.56 -9.53
C PRO A 248 27.56 -16.37 -9.96
N THR A 249 26.99 -15.20 -9.66
CA THR A 249 25.68 -14.83 -10.20
C THR A 249 25.84 -14.57 -11.70
N VAL A 250 25.17 -15.35 -12.53
CA VAL A 250 25.20 -15.21 -13.99
C VAL A 250 23.82 -14.79 -14.47
N ILE A 251 23.77 -13.66 -15.18
CA ILE A 251 22.57 -13.13 -15.80
C ILE A 251 22.73 -13.19 -17.31
N ILE A 252 21.78 -13.84 -17.98
CA ILE A 252 21.70 -13.88 -19.44
C ILE A 252 20.59 -12.93 -19.86
N THR A 253 20.94 -11.91 -20.64
CA THR A 253 19.95 -11.06 -21.29
C THR A 253 19.77 -11.48 -22.73
N TRP A 254 18.55 -11.50 -23.24
CA TRP A 254 18.26 -11.77 -24.64
C TRP A 254 17.16 -10.84 -25.14
N ASP A 255 17.23 -10.46 -26.40
CA ASP A 255 16.25 -9.57 -27.02
C ASP A 255 15.62 -10.25 -28.23
N LEU A 256 14.28 -10.29 -28.27
CA LEU A 256 13.52 -10.96 -29.32
C LEU A 256 13.77 -10.36 -30.71
N ARG A 257 13.98 -9.04 -30.78
CA ARG A 257 14.13 -8.33 -32.07
C ARG A 257 15.48 -8.59 -32.70
N SER A 258 16.55 -8.41 -31.92
CA SER A 258 17.93 -8.62 -32.38
C SER A 258 18.37 -10.08 -32.35
N ARG A 259 17.67 -10.94 -31.61
CA ARG A 259 18.04 -12.35 -31.33
C ARG A 259 19.41 -12.49 -30.68
N GLN A 260 19.95 -11.43 -30.08
CA GLN A 260 21.25 -11.43 -29.44
C GLN A 260 21.14 -11.79 -27.96
N SER A 261 21.97 -12.73 -27.51
CA SER A 261 22.20 -13.01 -26.10
C SER A 261 23.46 -12.30 -25.60
N ARG A 262 23.44 -11.91 -24.32
CA ARG A 262 24.59 -11.36 -23.60
C ARG A 262 24.66 -12.01 -22.24
N GLU A 263 25.88 -12.22 -21.76
CA GLU A 263 26.15 -12.79 -20.44
C GLU A 263 26.78 -11.73 -19.54
N ILE A 264 26.26 -11.60 -18.33
CA ILE A 264 26.81 -10.75 -17.27
C ILE A 264 27.17 -11.66 -16.11
N LYS A 265 28.46 -11.69 -15.79
CA LYS A 265 28.96 -12.31 -14.57
C LYS A 265 29.03 -11.23 -13.50
N HIS A 266 28.36 -11.47 -12.38
CA HIS A 266 28.34 -10.57 -11.24
C HIS A 266 28.81 -11.33 -10.00
N ASP A 267 29.75 -10.73 -9.28
CA ASP A 267 30.35 -11.30 -8.07
C ASP A 267 29.45 -11.20 -6.82
N ALA A 268 28.17 -10.86 -6.99
CA ALA A 268 27.25 -10.73 -5.87
C ALA A 268 26.81 -12.12 -5.40
N SER A 269 26.90 -12.33 -4.08
CA SER A 269 26.45 -13.56 -3.44
C SER A 269 24.93 -13.63 -3.32
N VAL A 270 24.25 -12.50 -3.13
CA VAL A 270 22.80 -12.44 -2.93
C VAL A 270 22.18 -11.36 -3.82
N LEU A 271 21.50 -11.80 -4.88
CA LEU A 271 20.75 -10.92 -5.77
C LEU A 271 19.32 -10.76 -5.25
N LEU A 272 18.99 -9.56 -4.78
CA LEU A 272 17.68 -9.23 -4.21
C LEU A 272 16.64 -9.04 -5.32
N HIS A 273 16.94 -8.23 -6.34
CA HIS A 273 16.01 -7.94 -7.44
C HIS A 273 16.72 -7.62 -8.77
N ILE A 274 15.98 -7.69 -9.88
CA ILE A 274 16.45 -7.31 -11.22
C ILE A 274 15.45 -6.32 -11.84
N PHE A 275 15.95 -5.16 -12.25
CA PHE A 275 15.22 -4.23 -13.11
C PHE A 275 15.77 -4.32 -14.53
N LEU A 276 14.91 -4.54 -15.51
CA LEU A 276 15.26 -4.55 -16.92
C LEU A 276 14.49 -3.43 -17.63
N SER A 277 15.19 -2.67 -18.45
CA SER A 277 14.58 -1.70 -19.36
C SER A 277 15.03 -1.96 -20.78
N ALA A 278 14.11 -2.41 -21.63
CA ALA A 278 14.31 -2.55 -23.06
C ALA A 278 14.57 -1.18 -23.71
N ARG A 279 13.73 -0.20 -23.35
CA ARG A 279 13.81 1.19 -23.84
C ARG A 279 15.19 1.82 -23.63
N ASP A 280 15.72 1.72 -22.41
CA ASP A 280 17.03 2.28 -22.08
C ASP A 280 18.18 1.33 -22.41
N SER A 281 17.86 0.12 -22.89
CA SER A 281 18.80 -1.00 -23.04
C SER A 281 19.68 -1.12 -21.81
N SER A 282 19.07 -1.20 -20.62
CA SER A 282 19.79 -1.21 -19.36
C SER A 282 19.24 -2.23 -18.37
N LEU A 283 20.12 -2.74 -17.52
CA LEU A 283 19.84 -3.72 -16.49
C LEU A 283 20.36 -3.18 -15.16
N VAL A 284 19.55 -3.21 -14.10
CA VAL A 284 19.98 -2.87 -12.74
C VAL A 284 19.81 -4.08 -11.85
N LEU A 285 20.90 -4.47 -11.21
CA LEU A 285 20.97 -5.60 -10.30
C LEU A 285 21.01 -5.07 -8.87
N VAL A 286 19.98 -5.36 -8.08
CA VAL A 286 19.89 -4.96 -6.67
C VAL A 286 20.44 -6.09 -5.83
N HIS A 287 21.47 -5.83 -5.02
CA HIS A 287 22.16 -6.84 -4.23
C HIS A 287 22.65 -6.31 -2.88
N SER A 288 22.99 -7.21 -1.96
CA SER A 288 23.61 -6.87 -0.67
C SER A 288 25.09 -6.50 -0.83
N THR A 289 25.61 -5.71 0.11
CA THR A 289 27.03 -5.36 0.24
C THR A 289 27.46 -5.36 1.71
N ASP A 290 28.72 -5.73 1.94
CA ASP A 290 29.35 -5.78 3.27
C ASP A 290 30.35 -4.63 3.51
N ASP A 291 30.79 -3.94 2.45
CA ASP A 291 31.96 -3.06 2.49
C ASP A 291 31.60 -1.57 2.50
N GLU A 292 32.48 -0.79 3.13
CA GLU A 292 32.48 0.68 3.11
C GLU A 292 32.46 1.26 1.68
N ASP A 293 33.04 0.54 0.72
CA ASP A 293 33.26 0.96 -0.67
C ASP A 293 32.15 0.51 -1.66
N GLY A 294 31.10 -0.19 -1.18
CA GLY A 294 30.00 -0.66 -2.03
C GLY A 294 30.34 -1.85 -2.94
N ALA A 295 31.47 -2.54 -2.69
CA ALA A 295 31.85 -3.75 -3.38
C ALA A 295 30.86 -4.91 -3.07
N PRO A 296 30.53 -5.78 -4.04
CA PRO A 296 29.65 -6.91 -3.80
C PRO A 296 30.23 -7.86 -2.74
N GLN A 297 29.36 -8.39 -1.89
CA GLN A 297 29.73 -9.31 -0.80
C GLN A 297 30.36 -10.61 -1.34
N ASN A 298 31.57 -10.93 -0.86
CA ASN A 298 32.28 -12.16 -1.22
C ASN A 298 31.66 -13.41 -0.56
N CYS A 299 31.19 -14.32 -1.41
CA CYS A 299 30.85 -15.76 -1.33
C CYS A 299 30.45 -16.47 -0.02
N ASN A 300 30.22 -15.79 1.11
CA ASN A 300 29.68 -16.43 2.31
C ASN A 300 28.19 -16.09 2.46
N VAL A 301 27.35 -17.02 2.02
CA VAL A 301 25.87 -16.96 1.94
C VAL A 301 25.19 -16.72 3.30
N ASP A 302 25.93 -16.86 4.41
CA ASP A 302 25.41 -16.80 5.78
C ASP A 302 25.84 -15.55 6.57
N LYS A 303 26.33 -14.49 5.91
CA LYS A 303 26.78 -13.27 6.61
C LYS A 303 25.76 -12.14 6.49
N ASP A 304 25.42 -11.59 7.65
CA ASP A 304 24.71 -10.32 7.78
C ASP A 304 25.40 -9.22 6.97
N PHE A 305 24.61 -8.35 6.34
CA PHE A 305 25.11 -7.30 5.45
C PHE A 305 24.84 -5.89 5.97
N SER A 306 25.65 -4.93 5.53
CA SER A 306 25.63 -3.54 6.00
C SER A 306 24.96 -2.59 5.00
N GLY A 307 24.74 -3.01 3.75
CA GLY A 307 24.11 -2.16 2.75
C GLY A 307 23.39 -2.88 1.62
N ILE A 308 22.60 -2.10 0.89
CA ILE A 308 21.87 -2.51 -0.31
C ILE A 308 22.28 -1.55 -1.43
N VAL A 309 22.73 -2.11 -2.55
CA VAL A 309 23.24 -1.36 -3.69
C VAL A 309 22.62 -1.85 -5.00
N GLY A 310 22.61 -0.98 -6.01
CA GLY A 310 22.15 -1.25 -7.37
C GLY A 310 23.27 -1.07 -8.37
N THR A 311 23.67 -2.13 -9.05
CA THR A 311 24.70 -2.10 -10.10
C THR A 311 24.04 -2.03 -11.47
N ARG A 312 24.33 -0.96 -12.23
CA ARG A 312 23.72 -0.70 -13.54
C ARG A 312 24.64 -1.09 -14.70
N TYR A 313 24.10 -1.86 -15.63
CA TYR A 313 24.72 -2.25 -16.89
C TYR A 313 23.98 -1.65 -18.07
N LEU A 314 24.72 -1.21 -19.09
CA LEU A 314 24.20 -0.87 -20.41
C LEU A 314 24.35 -2.08 -21.32
N LEU A 315 23.27 -2.46 -22.00
CA LEU A 315 23.15 -3.62 -22.87
C LEU A 315 23.39 -3.25 -24.34
N GLN A 316 24.31 -2.30 -24.60
CA GLN A 316 24.64 -1.86 -25.95
C GLN A 316 25.78 -2.70 -26.54
N GLY A 317 25.62 -3.15 -27.78
CA GLY A 317 26.63 -4.00 -28.46
C GLY A 317 26.63 -5.45 -27.95
N ALA A 318 27.74 -6.16 -28.16
CA ALA A 318 27.87 -7.58 -27.80
C ALA A 318 28.30 -7.80 -26.34
N ILE A 319 28.97 -6.83 -25.71
CA ILE A 319 29.49 -6.91 -24.34
C ILE A 319 28.79 -5.87 -23.48
N PRO A 320 28.06 -6.27 -22.42
CA PRO A 320 27.45 -5.35 -21.48
C PRO A 320 28.50 -4.45 -20.80
N ALA A 321 28.24 -3.15 -20.75
CA ALA A 321 29.14 -2.17 -20.12
C ALA A 321 28.63 -1.80 -18.72
N LEU A 322 29.48 -1.92 -17.70
CA LEU A 322 29.19 -1.44 -16.35
C LEU A 322 29.15 0.09 -16.34
N GLN A 323 28.02 0.67 -15.94
CA GLN A 323 27.84 2.13 -15.93
C GLN A 323 28.09 2.75 -14.55
N GLY A 324 27.74 2.05 -13.46
CA GLY A 324 27.96 2.55 -12.11
C GLY A 324 27.17 1.79 -11.05
N VAL A 325 27.44 2.15 -9.79
CA VAL A 325 26.80 1.58 -8.60
C VAL A 325 26.04 2.68 -7.87
N THR A 326 24.81 2.39 -7.46
CA THR A 326 23.96 3.29 -6.66
C THR A 326 23.74 2.69 -5.28
N THR A 327 24.09 3.42 -4.23
CA THR A 327 23.80 3.00 -2.85
C THR A 327 22.37 3.38 -2.49
N TYR A 328 21.57 2.39 -2.12
CA TYR A 328 20.18 2.57 -1.68
C TYR A 328 20.06 2.63 -0.17
N LEU A 329 20.85 1.81 0.53
CA LEU A 329 20.94 1.79 1.98
C LEU A 329 22.39 1.48 2.38
N LYS A 330 22.90 2.21 3.37
CA LYS A 330 24.17 1.90 4.03
C LYS A 330 23.99 2.16 5.52
N LEU A 331 24.16 1.12 6.33
CA LEU A 331 24.16 1.22 7.77
C LEU A 331 25.51 1.76 8.26
N PRO A 332 25.53 2.60 9.30
CA PRO A 332 26.77 3.02 9.95
C PRO A 332 27.59 1.82 10.47
N PRO A 333 28.92 1.92 10.56
CA PRO A 333 29.79 0.82 11.01
C PRO A 333 29.47 0.28 12.41
N ASN A 334 28.89 1.13 13.26
CA ASN A 334 28.56 0.82 14.65
C ASN A 334 27.14 0.26 14.82
N GLU A 335 26.35 0.22 13.75
CA GLU A 335 25.01 -0.34 13.79
C GLU A 335 25.03 -1.85 13.53
N PRO A 336 24.13 -2.62 14.19
CA PRO A 336 24.02 -4.04 13.94
C PRO A 336 23.62 -4.29 12.48
N LYS A 337 24.30 -5.25 11.85
CA LYS A 337 24.07 -5.62 10.45
C LYS A 337 22.68 -6.23 10.25
N ILE A 338 22.22 -6.24 8.99
CA ILE A 338 20.95 -6.83 8.59
C ILE A 338 21.12 -8.34 8.46
N THR A 339 20.34 -9.09 9.21
CA THR A 339 20.41 -10.55 9.16
C THR A 339 19.73 -11.08 7.90
N HIS A 340 20.45 -11.84 7.07
CA HIS A 340 19.97 -12.32 5.77
C HIS A 340 18.64 -13.10 5.86
N ASN A 341 18.46 -13.92 6.89
CA ASN A 341 17.23 -14.69 7.10
C ASN A 341 16.00 -13.84 7.48
N THR A 342 16.19 -12.55 7.71
CA THR A 342 15.10 -11.60 7.99
C THR A 342 14.71 -10.78 6.77
N VAL A 343 15.33 -11.00 5.62
CA VAL A 343 15.09 -10.22 4.41
C VAL A 343 14.04 -10.94 3.57
N ASN A 344 12.98 -10.22 3.23
CA ASN A 344 12.04 -10.64 2.21
C ASN A 344 11.96 -9.57 1.11
N VAL A 345 11.99 -10.03 -0.14
CA VAL A 345 11.98 -9.18 -1.31
C VAL A 345 10.78 -9.54 -2.16
N PHE A 346 9.94 -8.54 -2.41
CA PHE A 346 8.78 -8.67 -3.29
C PHE A 346 8.71 -7.42 -4.16
N GLY A 347 8.20 -7.56 -5.37
CA GLY A 347 8.23 -6.46 -6.31
C GLY A 347 7.58 -6.80 -7.63
N ASN A 348 7.49 -5.80 -8.48
CA ASN A 348 7.04 -5.94 -9.84
C ASN A 348 8.07 -5.31 -10.78
N HIS A 349 7.70 -5.16 -12.05
CA HIS A 349 8.54 -4.59 -13.08
C HIS A 349 8.99 -3.14 -12.78
N ASP A 350 8.21 -2.37 -12.01
CA ASP A 350 8.45 -0.96 -11.73
C ASP A 350 9.08 -0.69 -10.36
N ARG A 351 9.02 -1.63 -9.43
CA ARG A 351 9.51 -1.43 -8.06
C ARG A 351 9.92 -2.71 -7.36
N CYS A 352 10.81 -2.54 -6.40
CA CYS A 352 11.31 -3.56 -5.50
C CYS A 352 11.04 -3.09 -4.07
N VAL A 353 10.44 -3.96 -3.26
CA VAL A 353 10.20 -3.71 -1.84
C VAL A 353 10.98 -4.75 -1.05
N ILE A 354 11.80 -4.26 -0.13
CA ILE A 354 12.69 -5.06 0.70
C ILE A 354 12.25 -4.83 2.15
N ALA A 355 11.67 -5.86 2.76
CA ALA A 355 11.35 -5.87 4.18
C ALA A 355 12.49 -6.57 4.93
N PHE A 356 13.02 -5.94 5.99
CA PHE A 356 14.12 -6.52 6.76
C PHE A 356 14.07 -6.14 8.25
N GLY A 357 14.70 -6.96 9.09
CA GLY A 357 14.84 -6.72 10.52
C GLY A 357 16.28 -6.42 10.94
N GLN A 358 16.44 -5.52 11.90
CA GLN A 358 17.72 -5.16 12.50
C GLN A 358 17.66 -5.44 14.01
N PRO A 359 18.65 -6.12 14.60
CA PRO A 359 18.76 -6.31 16.05
C PRO A 359 18.79 -4.97 16.79
N VAL A 360 18.14 -4.87 17.97
CA VAL A 360 18.34 -3.72 18.88
C VAL A 360 19.50 -4.05 19.82
N MET A 361 20.46 -3.12 19.93
CA MET A 361 21.54 -3.22 20.91
C MET A 361 21.00 -2.76 22.28
N ASP A 362 21.00 -3.64 23.29
CA ASP A 362 20.86 -3.22 24.69
C ASP A 362 22.24 -2.94 25.27
N GLU A 363 22.41 -1.78 25.91
CA GLU A 363 23.68 -1.42 26.57
C GLU A 363 23.96 -2.23 27.85
N ASP A 364 22.95 -2.91 28.43
CA ASP A 364 23.04 -3.54 29.75
C ASP A 364 23.05 -5.09 29.79
N ASP A 365 22.78 -5.79 28.69
CA ASP A 365 22.60 -7.25 28.73
C ASP A 365 23.89 -8.04 28.46
N SER A 366 24.83 -7.95 29.40
CA SER A 366 26.04 -8.77 29.41
C SER A 366 25.80 -10.23 29.88
N CYS A 367 24.56 -10.59 30.26
CA CYS A 367 24.29 -11.83 30.99
C CYS A 367 22.95 -12.49 30.63
N ARG A 368 22.77 -12.89 29.37
CA ARG A 368 22.25 -14.19 28.90
C ARG A 368 21.88 -14.07 27.43
N ARG A 369 22.68 -14.66 26.54
CA ARG A 369 22.20 -15.03 25.21
C ARG A 369 21.19 -16.16 25.37
N ASP A 370 19.95 -15.82 25.69
CA ASP A 370 18.85 -16.72 25.40
C ASP A 370 18.52 -16.56 23.91
N PRO A 371 18.77 -17.55 23.05
CA PRO A 371 18.55 -17.45 21.61
C PRO A 371 17.07 -17.23 21.24
N TRP A 372 16.16 -17.34 22.21
CA TRP A 372 14.71 -17.37 22.02
C TRP A 372 13.99 -16.06 22.39
N VAL A 373 14.70 -15.03 22.87
CA VAL A 373 14.11 -13.70 23.08
C VAL A 373 14.10 -12.94 21.75
N TYR A 374 13.24 -13.37 20.83
CA TYR A 374 13.12 -12.88 19.45
C TYR A 374 12.42 -11.50 19.31
N ASP A 375 12.21 -10.77 20.41
CA ASP A 375 11.24 -9.66 20.47
C ASP A 375 11.84 -8.24 20.43
N ARG A 376 13.16 -8.09 20.23
CA ARG A 376 13.81 -6.76 20.15
C ARG A 376 14.51 -6.53 18.81
N ARG A 377 13.74 -6.44 17.72
CA ARG A 377 14.24 -6.04 16.39
C ARG A 377 13.49 -4.84 15.86
N LYS A 378 14.21 -3.82 15.39
CA LYS A 378 13.63 -2.75 14.56
C LYS A 378 13.42 -3.32 13.16
N ARG A 379 12.22 -3.16 12.60
CA ARG A 379 11.90 -3.64 11.26
C ARG A 379 11.76 -2.45 10.31
N TYR A 380 12.10 -2.68 9.05
CA TYR A 380 12.17 -1.64 8.03
C TYR A 380 11.58 -2.14 6.72
N ILE A 381 11.00 -1.21 5.96
CA ILE A 381 10.60 -1.45 4.58
C ILE A 381 11.31 -0.44 3.69
N LEU A 382 12.13 -0.93 2.78
CA LEU A 382 12.81 -0.15 1.76
C LEU A 382 12.11 -0.37 0.41
N VAL A 383 11.57 0.71 -0.16
CA VAL A 383 10.95 0.70 -1.48
C VAL A 383 11.93 1.33 -2.46
N ILE A 384 12.31 0.62 -3.52
CA ILE A 384 13.20 1.05 -4.60
C ILE A 384 12.39 1.11 -5.89
N LEU A 385 12.35 2.26 -6.56
CA LEU A 385 11.69 2.41 -7.86
C LEU A 385 12.65 2.12 -9.01
N HIS A 386 12.11 1.66 -10.14
CA HIS A 386 12.89 1.36 -11.34
C HIS A 386 13.61 2.63 -11.84
N PRO A 387 14.95 2.66 -11.88
CA PRO A 387 15.70 3.89 -12.14
C PRO A 387 15.57 4.44 -13.56
N GLY A 388 15.36 3.60 -14.59
CA GLY A 388 15.21 4.04 -15.99
C GLY A 388 13.92 4.80 -16.32
N LYS A 389 12.76 4.32 -15.84
CA LYS A 389 11.44 4.91 -16.18
C LYS A 389 11.22 6.34 -15.66
N HIS A 390 11.92 6.74 -14.59
CA HIS A 390 11.73 8.04 -13.93
C HIS A 390 12.82 9.08 -14.26
N GLN A 391 13.86 8.74 -15.04
CA GLN A 391 14.99 9.64 -15.32
C GLN A 391 14.68 10.75 -16.35
N HIS A 392 13.75 10.52 -17.28
CA HIS A 392 13.61 11.39 -18.47
C HIS A 392 12.89 12.74 -18.24
N LYS A 393 12.27 12.99 -17.09
CA LYS A 393 11.58 14.26 -16.82
C LYS A 393 12.27 15.19 -15.79
N GLN A 394 13.39 14.78 -15.20
CA GLN A 394 14.14 15.55 -14.18
C GLN A 394 15.41 16.24 -14.71
N GLN A 395 15.45 16.66 -15.98
CA GLN A 395 16.53 17.56 -16.45
C GLN A 395 16.49 18.98 -15.83
N LEU A 396 15.67 19.23 -14.81
CA LEU A 396 15.63 20.48 -14.05
C LEU A 396 16.24 20.32 -12.64
N GLN A 397 17.56 20.52 -12.60
CA GLN A 397 18.37 21.18 -11.54
C GLN A 397 18.08 20.92 -10.04
N LEU A 398 17.80 19.71 -9.56
CA LEU A 398 17.76 19.43 -8.11
C LEU A 398 18.60 18.19 -7.74
N PRO A 399 19.19 18.16 -6.51
CA PRO A 399 20.16 17.14 -6.14
C PRO A 399 19.53 15.75 -6.14
N ARG A 400 20.26 14.80 -6.75
CA ARG A 400 19.91 13.38 -6.92
C ARG A 400 19.60 12.71 -5.57
N ARG A 401 18.36 12.79 -5.08
CA ARG A 401 17.90 11.85 -4.05
C ARG A 401 17.79 10.46 -4.67
N PRO A 402 18.26 9.40 -4.00
CA PRO A 402 18.08 8.04 -4.51
C PRO A 402 16.59 7.72 -4.63
N TYR A 403 16.22 6.88 -5.62
CA TYR A 403 14.84 6.45 -5.91
C TYR A 403 14.30 5.49 -4.84
N THR A 404 14.43 5.87 -3.57
CA THR A 404 14.24 4.99 -2.43
C THR A 404 13.55 5.66 -1.27
N THR A 405 12.61 4.95 -0.67
CA THR A 405 11.93 5.38 0.56
C THR A 405 12.10 4.30 1.62
N LEU A 406 12.59 4.69 2.81
CA LEU A 406 12.72 3.82 3.97
C LEU A 406 11.61 4.14 4.97
N TYR A 407 10.84 3.13 5.35
CA TYR A 407 9.79 3.22 6.35
C TYR A 407 10.19 2.48 7.62
N HIS A 408 9.83 3.06 8.78
CA HIS A 408 10.07 2.51 10.11
C HIS A 408 8.81 1.86 10.69
N ASP A 409 9.00 0.92 11.62
CA ASP A 409 7.95 0.26 12.41
C ASP A 409 6.78 -0.30 11.57
N PRO A 410 7.07 -1.20 10.61
CA PRO A 410 6.02 -1.92 9.91
C PRO A 410 5.28 -2.87 10.89
N ILE A 411 3.96 -2.86 10.77
CA ILE A 411 2.92 -3.73 11.34
C ILE A 411 3.38 -4.85 12.30
N PRO A 412 2.69 -5.01 13.44
CA PRO A 412 2.78 -6.19 14.29
C PRO A 412 2.67 -7.58 13.62
N GLN A 413 2.12 -7.70 12.42
CA GLN A 413 1.87 -8.99 11.74
C GLN A 413 2.97 -9.31 10.70
N PHE A 414 3.72 -8.30 10.26
CA PHE A 414 5.07 -8.54 9.78
C PHE A 414 5.98 -9.06 10.93
N MET A 415 5.48 -9.18 12.18
CA MET A 415 6.22 -9.65 13.37
C MET A 415 6.18 -11.16 13.63
N GLY A 416 5.56 -11.98 12.76
CA GLY A 416 5.69 -13.45 12.81
C GLY A 416 7.10 -13.98 12.49
N TYR A 417 7.31 -15.29 12.69
CA TYR A 417 8.57 -16.00 12.36
C TYR A 417 8.88 -16.02 10.85
N SER A 418 7.87 -15.77 10.00
CA SER A 418 7.94 -15.69 8.54
C SER A 418 7.33 -14.38 8.06
N LEU A 419 8.06 -13.61 7.25
CA LEU A 419 7.48 -12.50 6.49
C LEU A 419 6.47 -13.08 5.47
N PRO A 420 5.35 -12.39 5.15
CA PRO A 420 4.34 -12.92 4.26
C PRO A 420 4.97 -13.32 2.92
N THR A 421 4.72 -14.56 2.49
CA THR A 421 5.28 -15.12 1.24
C THR A 421 4.73 -14.44 -0.02
N SER A 422 3.64 -13.68 0.11
CA SER A 422 2.95 -13.03 -1.01
C SER A 422 2.47 -11.63 -0.60
N ALA A 423 2.96 -10.59 -1.28
CA ALA A 423 2.58 -9.18 -1.07
C ALA A 423 2.38 -8.48 -2.43
N ALA A 424 1.35 -7.65 -2.54
CA ALA A 424 1.08 -6.85 -3.73
C ALA A 424 1.48 -5.40 -3.48
N THR A 425 2.43 -4.93 -4.28
CA THR A 425 2.91 -3.54 -4.27
C THR A 425 2.10 -2.71 -5.25
N THR A 426 0.83 -2.43 -4.94
CA THR A 426 -0.11 -1.71 -5.83
C THR A 426 0.39 -0.30 -6.14
N CYS A 427 0.80 0.45 -5.12
CA CYS A 427 1.51 1.74 -5.24
C CYS A 427 2.75 1.76 -4.32
N PRO A 428 3.72 2.68 -4.51
CA PRO A 428 4.98 2.66 -3.76
C PRO A 428 4.82 2.69 -2.24
N ASP A 429 3.74 3.28 -1.76
CA ASP A 429 3.44 3.52 -0.36
C ASP A 429 2.23 2.70 0.13
N VAL A 430 1.57 1.92 -0.73
CA VAL A 430 0.47 1.04 -0.31
C VAL A 430 0.80 -0.40 -0.65
N ILE A 431 0.83 -1.24 0.38
CA ILE A 431 1.14 -2.66 0.28
C ILE A 431 -0.07 -3.43 0.77
N TYR A 432 -0.53 -4.36 -0.06
CA TYR A 432 -1.50 -5.37 0.32
C TYR A 432 -0.74 -6.63 0.71
N TYR A 433 -1.08 -7.19 1.86
CA TYR A 433 -0.49 -8.44 2.36
C TYR A 433 -1.58 -9.21 3.09
N ARG A 434 -1.33 -10.51 3.26
CA ARG A 434 -2.21 -11.36 4.04
C ARG A 434 -1.71 -11.44 5.47
N ASP A 435 -2.63 -11.29 6.42
CA ASP A 435 -2.36 -11.47 7.84
C ASP A 435 -2.38 -12.96 8.18
N ASP A 436 -1.34 -13.44 8.87
CA ASP A 436 -1.21 -14.82 9.33
C ASP A 436 -2.12 -15.12 10.54
N ILE A 437 -2.57 -14.09 11.27
CA ILE A 437 -3.37 -14.23 12.50
C ILE A 437 -4.86 -14.28 12.18
N ASP A 438 -5.36 -13.27 11.46
CA ASP A 438 -6.78 -13.17 11.12
C ASP A 438 -7.10 -13.83 9.76
N LEU A 439 -6.10 -14.39 9.06
CA LEU A 439 -6.17 -14.94 7.69
C LEU A 439 -6.63 -13.93 6.62
N GLY A 440 -6.69 -12.67 7.01
CA GLY A 440 -7.32 -11.58 6.32
C GLY A 440 -6.45 -10.78 5.38
N LEU A 441 -7.06 -9.98 4.49
CA LEU A 441 -6.30 -9.11 3.60
C LEU A 441 -6.21 -7.71 4.22
N THR A 442 -4.99 -7.30 4.56
CA THR A 442 -4.74 -6.01 5.18
C THR A 442 -4.06 -5.06 4.19
N VAL A 443 -4.44 -3.78 4.26
CA VAL A 443 -3.80 -2.70 3.52
C VAL A 443 -2.95 -1.86 4.46
N ALA A 444 -1.68 -1.73 4.12
CA ALA A 444 -0.72 -0.86 4.79
C ALA A 444 -0.43 0.37 3.91
N ASN A 445 -0.72 1.56 4.42
CA ASN A 445 -0.42 2.83 3.78
C ASN A 445 0.69 3.56 4.57
N TYR A 446 1.83 3.75 3.92
CA TYR A 446 3.06 4.29 4.49
C TYR A 446 3.27 5.78 4.20
N LEU A 447 2.37 6.46 3.50
CA LEU A 447 2.41 7.92 3.41
C LEU A 447 2.05 8.54 4.77
N PRO A 448 2.85 9.49 5.29
CA PRO A 448 2.53 10.18 6.52
C PRO A 448 1.25 11.01 6.32
N GLY A 449 0.18 10.64 7.02
CA GLY A 449 -0.84 11.62 7.35
C GLY A 449 -0.21 12.71 8.22
N THR A 450 -0.71 13.94 8.11
CA THR A 450 -0.20 15.14 8.80
C THR A 450 -0.19 15.06 10.34
N SER A 451 -0.61 13.93 10.93
CA SER A 451 -0.67 13.70 12.38
C SER A 451 -0.11 12.35 12.86
N SER A 452 0.42 11.48 11.98
CA SER A 452 0.88 10.15 12.39
C SER A 452 2.32 9.88 11.94
N THR A 453 3.24 9.86 12.90
CA THR A 453 4.49 9.12 12.77
C THR A 453 4.16 7.63 12.67
N GLY A 454 4.22 7.06 11.47
CA GLY A 454 3.99 5.63 11.23
C GLY A 454 2.96 5.34 10.14
N ALA A 455 2.93 4.10 9.68
CA ALA A 455 2.00 3.64 8.67
C ALA A 455 0.58 3.49 9.23
N THR A 456 -0.42 3.78 8.41
CA THR A 456 -1.83 3.53 8.72
C THR A 456 -2.23 2.16 8.18
N PHE A 457 -2.97 1.39 8.98
CA PHE A 457 -3.46 0.06 8.63
C PHE A 457 -4.98 0.06 8.62
N ALA A 458 -5.57 -0.56 7.59
CA ALA A 458 -6.99 -0.81 7.54
C ALA A 458 -7.24 -2.25 7.10
N GLY A 459 -8.23 -2.89 7.71
CA GLY A 459 -8.80 -4.12 7.17
C GLY A 459 -9.40 -3.81 5.79
N SER A 460 -9.08 -4.64 4.79
CA SER A 460 -9.59 -4.46 3.44
C SER A 460 -11.05 -4.93 3.35
N GLU A 461 -11.93 -4.16 2.69
CA GLU A 461 -13.30 -4.63 2.37
C GLU A 461 -13.28 -5.87 1.46
N ILE A 462 -12.12 -6.22 0.90
CA ILE A 462 -11.89 -7.42 0.11
C ILE A 462 -12.19 -8.69 0.93
N GLU A 463 -11.81 -8.71 2.20
CA GLU A 463 -11.97 -9.88 3.06
C GLU A 463 -13.42 -10.09 3.50
N ASP A 464 -14.09 -9.01 3.92
CA ASP A 464 -15.52 -9.02 4.26
C ASP A 464 -16.39 -9.61 3.15
N ILE A 465 -15.96 -9.45 1.89
CA ILE A 465 -16.63 -9.96 0.68
C ILE A 465 -16.21 -11.40 0.36
N LEU A 466 -14.98 -11.81 0.71
CA LEU A 466 -14.52 -13.20 0.54
C LEU A 466 -15.21 -14.16 1.52
N THR A 467 -15.57 -13.69 2.71
CA THR A 467 -16.25 -14.48 3.76
C THR A 467 -17.79 -14.51 3.68
N ASP A 468 -18.40 -13.86 2.67
CA ASP A 468 -19.87 -13.75 2.58
C ASP A 468 -20.53 -15.09 2.15
N GLU A 469 -21.49 -15.57 2.96
CA GLU A 469 -22.17 -16.87 2.79
C GLU A 469 -22.81 -17.05 1.41
N TYR A 470 -23.25 -15.97 0.73
CA TYR A 470 -23.83 -16.06 -0.61
C TYR A 470 -22.79 -16.39 -1.69
N VAL A 471 -21.55 -15.92 -1.53
CA VAL A 471 -20.41 -16.29 -2.39
C VAL A 471 -19.92 -17.71 -2.06
N MET A 472 -19.99 -18.10 -0.78
CA MET A 472 -19.63 -19.43 -0.28
C MET A 472 -20.60 -20.53 -0.76
N ALA A 473 -21.90 -20.23 -0.89
CA ALA A 473 -22.94 -21.18 -1.29
C ALA A 473 -22.89 -21.59 -2.77
N GLU A 474 -22.41 -20.71 -3.67
CA GLU A 474 -22.29 -21.05 -5.11
C GLU A 474 -20.90 -21.58 -5.51
N LYS A 475 -19.83 -21.25 -4.77
CA LYS A 475 -18.44 -21.47 -5.24
C LYS A 475 -17.55 -22.34 -4.35
N GLY A 476 -18.07 -22.84 -3.22
CA GLY A 476 -17.24 -23.61 -2.28
C GLY A 476 -16.29 -22.70 -1.51
N SER A 477 -15.90 -23.14 -0.33
CA SER A 477 -15.05 -22.38 0.59
C SER A 477 -13.83 -21.76 -0.11
N LEU A 478 -13.73 -20.42 -0.10
CA LEU A 478 -12.47 -19.70 -0.34
C LEU A 478 -11.70 -19.59 0.98
N LEU A 479 -11.43 -20.74 1.62
CA LEU A 479 -10.28 -20.81 2.49
C LEU A 479 -9.09 -20.71 1.54
N ILE A 480 -8.50 -19.51 1.43
CA ILE A 480 -7.20 -19.36 0.79
C ILE A 480 -6.24 -20.15 1.68
N ASP A 481 -6.11 -21.45 1.50
CA ASP A 481 -5.21 -22.29 2.28
C ASP A 481 -4.14 -22.79 1.32
N GLY A 482 -2.88 -22.39 1.53
CA GLY A 482 -1.75 -22.74 0.67
C GLY A 482 -1.03 -21.58 -0.04
N ASN A 483 -0.10 -21.92 -0.93
CA ASN A 483 0.73 -20.98 -1.70
C ASN A 483 -0.11 -20.27 -2.78
N PHE A 484 -0.45 -19.00 -2.59
CA PHE A 484 -1.14 -18.17 -3.58
C PHE A 484 -0.22 -17.08 -4.15
N PHE A 485 -0.42 -16.71 -5.41
CA PHE A 485 0.25 -15.54 -5.99
C PHE A 485 -0.56 -14.28 -5.66
N MET A 486 0.14 -13.20 -5.33
CA MET A 486 -0.49 -11.89 -5.21
C MET A 486 0.33 -10.83 -5.95
N GLY A 487 -0.34 -10.07 -6.81
CA GLY A 487 0.25 -9.02 -7.62
C GLY A 487 -0.73 -7.87 -7.83
N GLY A 488 -0.28 -6.78 -8.44
CA GLY A 488 -1.13 -5.64 -8.69
C GLY A 488 -0.37 -4.38 -9.10
N ASP A 489 -1.15 -3.36 -9.44
CA ASP A 489 -0.72 -2.02 -9.79
C ASP A 489 -1.64 -0.98 -9.10
N ASP A 490 -1.63 0.27 -9.54
CA ASP A 490 -2.44 1.33 -8.94
C ASP A 490 -3.93 1.26 -9.33
N ARG A 491 -4.33 0.29 -10.15
CA ARG A 491 -5.71 0.07 -10.61
C ARG A 491 -6.26 -1.27 -10.14
N PHE A 492 -5.42 -2.29 -10.04
CA PHE A 492 -5.84 -3.67 -9.83
C PHE A 492 -5.07 -4.35 -8.70
N LEU A 493 -5.77 -5.18 -7.94
CA LEU A 493 -5.19 -6.24 -7.12
C LEU A 493 -5.59 -7.59 -7.72
N VAL A 494 -4.62 -8.47 -7.91
CA VAL A 494 -4.80 -9.81 -8.46
C VAL A 494 -4.30 -10.84 -7.45
N ILE A 495 -5.16 -11.80 -7.12
CA ILE A 495 -4.82 -12.97 -6.32
C ILE A 495 -5.11 -14.21 -7.16
N VAL A 496 -4.14 -15.12 -7.27
CA VAL A 496 -4.33 -16.40 -7.96
C VAL A 496 -4.15 -17.53 -6.97
N ASP A 497 -5.21 -18.32 -6.82
CA ASP A 497 -5.31 -19.48 -5.94
C ASP A 497 -5.82 -20.71 -6.70
N GLU A 498 -6.08 -21.80 -5.99
CA GLU A 498 -6.63 -23.04 -6.56
C GLU A 498 -8.03 -22.90 -7.17
N CYS A 499 -8.79 -21.87 -6.77
CA CYS A 499 -10.15 -21.64 -7.19
C CYS A 499 -10.24 -20.75 -8.43
N GLY A 500 -9.33 -19.78 -8.58
CA GLY A 500 -9.44 -18.79 -9.65
C GLY A 500 -8.31 -17.77 -9.72
N VAL A 501 -8.38 -16.97 -10.77
CA VAL A 501 -7.80 -15.61 -10.74
C VAL A 501 -8.89 -14.69 -10.19
N HIS A 502 -8.63 -14.06 -9.06
CA HIS A 502 -9.49 -13.05 -8.45
C HIS A 502 -8.91 -11.68 -8.72
N VAL A 503 -9.74 -10.77 -9.20
CA VAL A 503 -9.33 -9.41 -9.56
C VAL A 503 -10.24 -8.41 -8.88
N TRP A 504 -9.64 -7.44 -8.19
CA TRP A 504 -10.33 -6.29 -7.64
C TRP A 504 -9.86 -5.03 -8.37
N CYS A 505 -10.81 -4.19 -8.80
CA CYS A 505 -10.53 -2.92 -9.45
C CYS A 505 -10.76 -1.75 -8.50
N PHE A 506 -9.77 -0.85 -8.41
CA PHE A 506 -9.82 0.38 -7.64
C PHE A 506 -10.13 1.60 -8.51
N ASP A 507 -10.27 1.43 -9.82
CA ASP A 507 -10.74 2.48 -10.72
C ASP A 507 -12.24 2.31 -10.98
N GLU A 508 -13.03 3.33 -10.66
CA GLU A 508 -14.49 3.32 -10.86
C GLU A 508 -14.87 3.35 -12.34
N ASP A 509 -13.99 3.89 -13.18
CA ASP A 509 -14.24 4.14 -14.60
C ASP A 509 -13.83 2.94 -15.48
N ILE A 510 -13.29 1.86 -14.88
CA ILE A 510 -12.91 0.63 -15.57
C ILE A 510 -13.94 -0.49 -15.30
N ALA A 511 -14.48 -1.07 -16.38
CA ALA A 511 -15.30 -2.27 -16.32
C ALA A 511 -14.42 -3.51 -16.47
N LEU A 512 -14.57 -4.49 -15.58
CA LEU A 512 -13.82 -5.74 -15.66
C LEU A 512 -14.51 -6.73 -16.61
N TYR A 513 -13.73 -7.61 -17.24
CA TYR A 513 -14.29 -8.73 -17.98
C TYR A 513 -15.01 -9.68 -17.02
N GLY A 514 -16.23 -10.10 -17.39
CA GLY A 514 -17.02 -11.03 -16.58
C GLY A 514 -17.43 -10.47 -15.21
N GLU A 515 -17.46 -9.14 -15.07
CA GLU A 515 -17.84 -8.47 -13.82
C GLU A 515 -19.30 -8.75 -13.46
N ASP A 516 -19.54 -9.19 -12.21
CA ASP A 516 -20.87 -9.13 -11.62
C ASP A 516 -21.08 -7.77 -10.95
N VAL A 517 -21.29 -6.74 -11.78
CA VAL A 517 -21.42 -5.33 -11.37
C VAL A 517 -22.54 -5.17 -10.33
N GLN A 518 -23.66 -5.88 -10.50
CA GLN A 518 -24.84 -5.72 -9.65
C GLN A 518 -24.74 -6.51 -8.35
N GLY A 519 -24.20 -7.72 -8.36
CA GLY A 519 -23.93 -8.49 -7.14
C GLY A 519 -22.93 -7.76 -6.24
N TYR A 520 -21.78 -7.37 -6.80
CA TYR A 520 -20.71 -6.74 -6.04
C TYR A 520 -21.14 -5.39 -5.42
N ARG A 521 -21.80 -4.53 -6.20
CA ARG A 521 -22.29 -3.23 -5.69
C ARG A 521 -23.36 -3.39 -4.61
N ARG A 522 -24.22 -4.41 -4.70
CA ARG A 522 -25.23 -4.71 -3.66
C ARG A 522 -24.57 -5.12 -2.35
N ILE A 523 -23.59 -6.03 -2.40
CA ILE A 523 -22.83 -6.46 -1.21
C ILE A 523 -22.14 -5.26 -0.56
N ARG A 524 -21.44 -4.43 -1.35
CA ARG A 524 -20.76 -3.24 -0.85
C ARG A 524 -21.73 -2.25 -0.19
N LYS A 525 -22.88 -1.99 -0.81
CA LYS A 525 -23.92 -1.10 -0.25
C LYS A 525 -24.44 -1.63 1.09
N TRP A 526 -24.81 -2.90 1.14
CA TRP A 526 -25.31 -3.52 2.37
C TRP A 526 -24.28 -3.47 3.50
N ARG A 527 -23.00 -3.76 3.22
CA ARG A 527 -21.91 -3.65 4.21
C ARG A 527 -21.65 -2.21 4.67
N ALA A 528 -21.79 -1.22 3.79
CA ALA A 528 -21.70 0.19 4.17
C ALA A 528 -22.83 0.61 5.12
N GLU A 529 -24.06 0.14 4.87
CA GLU A 529 -25.20 0.34 5.76
C GLU A 529 -24.97 -0.33 7.12
N GLU A 530 -24.46 -1.57 7.14
CA GLU A 530 -24.18 -2.30 8.37
C GLU A 530 -23.14 -1.61 9.25
N ARG A 531 -22.07 -1.06 8.66
CA ARG A 531 -21.08 -0.26 9.41
C ARG A 531 -21.67 1.04 9.94
N THR A 532 -22.58 1.66 9.20
CA THR A 532 -23.29 2.85 9.67
C THR A 532 -24.12 2.50 10.89
N ARG A 533 -24.86 1.38 10.85
CA ARG A 533 -25.60 0.86 12.02
C ARG A 533 -24.69 0.51 13.19
N ARG A 534 -23.53 -0.10 12.95
CA ARG A 534 -22.56 -0.40 14.02
C ARG A 534 -22.06 0.88 14.69
N ARG A 535 -21.69 1.90 13.94
CA ARG A 535 -21.27 3.21 14.47
C ARG A 535 -22.37 3.95 15.21
N GLU A 536 -23.62 3.76 14.80
CA GLU A 536 -24.79 4.31 15.52
C GLU A 536 -25.03 3.57 16.84
N ARG A 537 -24.73 2.26 16.90
CA ARG A 537 -24.88 1.41 18.10
C ARG A 537 -23.68 1.45 19.04
N GLU A 538 -22.49 1.80 18.56
CA GLU A 538 -21.26 1.84 19.35
C GLU A 538 -21.37 2.79 20.56
N PRO A 539 -21.91 4.02 20.43
CA PRO A 539 -22.16 4.90 21.56
C PRO A 539 -23.20 4.34 22.54
N GLU A 540 -24.20 3.61 22.03
CA GLU A 540 -25.25 2.97 22.84
C GLU A 540 -24.70 1.79 23.66
N LEU A 541 -23.84 0.97 23.05
CA LEU A 541 -23.13 -0.11 23.76
C LEU A 541 -22.10 0.42 24.74
N GLU A 542 -21.31 1.44 24.38
CA GLU A 542 -20.35 2.06 25.30
C GLU A 542 -21.08 2.73 26.48
N SER A 543 -22.24 3.34 26.24
CA SER A 543 -23.05 3.90 27.31
C SER A 543 -23.78 2.84 28.14
N GLU A 544 -24.25 1.73 27.57
CA GLU A 544 -24.79 0.58 28.32
C GLU A 544 -23.72 -0.16 29.14
N VAL A 545 -22.51 -0.36 28.60
CA VAL A 545 -21.37 -0.94 29.32
C VAL A 545 -20.93 -0.01 30.44
N ALA A 546 -20.80 1.29 30.19
CA ALA A 546 -20.50 2.27 31.24
C ALA A 546 -21.62 2.38 32.30
N TRP A 547 -22.88 2.16 31.93
CA TRP A 547 -24.01 2.14 32.86
C TRP A 547 -24.04 0.87 33.70
N ASN A 548 -23.74 -0.29 33.09
CA ASN A 548 -23.63 -1.58 33.76
C ASN A 548 -22.41 -1.63 34.69
N GLU A 549 -21.27 -1.05 34.30
CA GLU A 549 -20.10 -0.90 35.18
C GLU A 549 -20.39 0.03 36.36
N LYS A 550 -21.04 1.18 36.13
CA LYS A 550 -21.47 2.07 37.23
C LYS A 550 -22.46 1.39 38.17
N SER A 551 -23.41 0.61 37.64
CA SER A 551 -24.39 -0.15 38.41
C SER A 551 -23.76 -1.29 39.21
N ALA A 552 -22.80 -2.03 38.62
CA ALA A 552 -22.01 -3.05 39.30
C ALA A 552 -21.14 -2.46 40.41
N THR A 553 -20.50 -1.31 40.14
CA THR A 553 -19.68 -0.58 41.13
C THR A 553 -20.53 -0.04 42.28
N MET A 554 -21.76 0.42 42.02
CA MET A 554 -22.71 0.85 43.05
C MET A 554 -23.19 -0.31 43.93
N LYS A 555 -23.55 -1.46 43.31
CA LYS A 555 -23.95 -2.68 44.03
C LYS A 555 -22.80 -3.26 44.86
N PHE A 556 -21.56 -3.16 44.36
CA PHE A 556 -20.36 -3.57 45.08
C PHE A 556 -20.07 -2.65 46.28
N LYS A 557 -20.19 -1.32 46.13
CA LYS A 557 -20.07 -0.35 47.24
C LYS A 557 -21.15 -0.53 48.31
N GLN A 558 -22.40 -0.81 47.92
CA GLN A 558 -23.47 -1.11 48.87
C GLN A 558 -23.25 -2.43 49.63
N LYS A 559 -22.67 -3.45 48.98
CA LYS A 559 -22.25 -4.69 49.65
C LYS A 559 -21.07 -4.48 50.61
N LEU A 560 -20.11 -3.62 50.27
CA LEU A 560 -18.97 -3.27 51.13
C LEU A 560 -19.36 -2.48 52.38
N LEU A 561 -20.41 -1.65 52.30
CA LEU A 561 -20.94 -0.90 53.46
C LEU A 561 -21.74 -1.77 54.44
N ALA A 562 -22.11 -3.01 54.03
CA ALA A 562 -22.87 -3.95 54.86
C ALA A 562 -21.98 -4.95 55.62
N ILE A 563 -20.66 -4.94 55.40
CA ILE A 563 -19.70 -5.87 56.01
C ILE A 563 -18.93 -5.13 57.10
N GLY A 564 -18.86 -5.71 58.30
CA GLY A 564 -18.19 -5.13 59.46
C GLY A 564 -16.70 -4.86 59.21
N ARG A 565 -16.18 -3.81 59.86
CA ARG A 565 -14.86 -3.19 59.64
C ARG A 565 -13.65 -4.15 59.64
N ASP A 566 -13.74 -5.33 60.25
CA ASP A 566 -12.61 -6.27 60.35
C ASP A 566 -12.45 -7.18 59.12
N ASP A 567 -13.51 -7.40 58.32
CA ASP A 567 -13.41 -8.23 57.11
C ASP A 567 -12.95 -7.43 55.87
N THR A 568 -12.93 -6.09 55.95
CA THR A 568 -12.51 -5.21 54.84
C THR A 568 -10.99 -5.25 54.59
N VAL A 569 -10.19 -5.51 55.64
CA VAL A 569 -8.71 -5.54 55.56
C VAL A 569 -8.20 -6.83 54.90
N ARG A 570 -8.99 -7.90 54.93
CA ARG A 570 -8.58 -9.20 54.39
C ARG A 570 -8.80 -9.30 52.87
N LEU A 571 -9.86 -8.67 52.34
CA LEU A 571 -10.16 -8.64 50.91
C LEU A 571 -9.28 -7.68 50.09
N ILE A 572 -8.79 -6.59 50.69
CA ILE A 572 -7.90 -5.62 50.01
C ILE A 572 -6.50 -6.22 49.78
N ASN A 573 -6.03 -7.12 50.66
CA ASN A 573 -4.72 -7.76 50.55
C ASN A 573 -4.69 -8.96 49.58
N GLU A 574 -5.84 -9.49 49.14
CA GLU A 574 -5.90 -10.54 48.10
C GLU A 574 -6.04 -9.98 46.68
N PHE A 575 -6.45 -8.72 46.50
CA PHE A 575 -6.60 -8.09 45.17
C PHE A 575 -5.38 -7.29 44.70
N VAL A 576 -4.42 -7.01 45.59
CA VAL A 576 -3.17 -6.33 45.25
C VAL A 576 -2.01 -7.33 45.31
N GLY A 577 -1.79 -8.01 44.19
CA GLY A 577 -0.52 -8.66 43.89
C GLY A 577 0.62 -7.64 43.94
N LYS A 578 1.69 -8.02 44.64
CA LYS A 578 2.81 -7.19 45.07
C LYS A 578 3.66 -6.63 43.91
N ASP A 579 4.27 -5.49 44.20
CA ASP A 579 5.48 -4.91 43.59
C ASP A 579 5.37 -4.09 42.31
N TRP A 580 4.84 -2.86 42.42
CA TRP A 580 5.30 -1.71 41.62
C TRP A 580 5.49 -0.49 42.55
N ARG A 581 6.74 -0.21 42.94
CA ARG A 581 7.12 1.09 43.51
C ARG A 581 7.46 2.02 42.36
N VAL A 582 6.55 2.93 42.01
CA VAL A 582 6.88 4.08 41.18
C VAL A 582 7.52 5.12 42.09
N LYS A 583 8.84 5.27 41.98
CA LYS A 583 9.58 6.40 42.53
C LYS A 583 9.98 7.33 41.38
N ASP A 584 9.62 8.58 41.56
CA ASP A 584 10.28 9.79 41.07
C ASP A 584 10.15 10.11 39.56
N TRP A 585 9.18 10.97 39.23
CA TRP A 585 9.31 11.94 38.14
C TRP A 585 8.83 13.33 38.59
N PRO A 586 9.68 14.36 38.59
CA PRO A 586 9.31 15.73 38.92
C PRO A 586 9.02 16.57 37.66
N TRP A 587 7.91 17.32 37.74
CA TRP A 587 7.46 18.51 36.98
C TRP A 587 7.66 18.58 35.47
#